data_AF-A0A0D2JN85-F1
#
_entry.id   AF-A0A0D2JN85-F1
#
_cell.length_a   1.000
_cell.length_b   1.000
_cell.length_c   1.000
_cell.angle_alpha   90.00
_cell.angle_beta   90.00
_cell.angle_gamma   90.00
#
_symmetry.space_group_name_H-M   'P 1'
#
loop_
_entity.id
_entity.type
_entity.pdbx_description
1 polymer ?
#
loop_
_entity_poly.entity_id
_entity_poly.type
_entity_poly.pdbx_seq_one_letter_code
_entity_poly.pdbx_strand_id
1 'polypeptide(L)'
;MPRFPPPQEWVALVANAEFFCNDVQNESLAEQLREKARYFREQGKEQDFFLVPNPKWLDAKYPAQGKQVRRPCLALVSTDTTWITFMKLRLDRVLKIELVGLTTEEVLEAGEALPEFKRPEIKTSPYPWYSAGWWEKFYPN
;
A
#
# COMPACT_ATOMS: atom_id res chain seq x y z
N MET A 1 9.25 -35.90 2.76
CA MET A 1 9.71 -34.82 1.86
C MET A 1 9.51 -33.51 2.58
N PRO A 2 10.52 -32.62 2.67
CA PRO A 2 10.27 -31.28 3.17
C PRO A 2 9.33 -30.59 2.19
N ARG A 3 8.10 -30.30 2.61
CA ARG A 3 7.27 -29.32 1.90
C ARG A 3 7.93 -27.98 2.18
N PHE A 4 8.67 -27.47 1.21
CA PHE A 4 8.94 -26.04 1.19
C PHE A 4 7.58 -25.34 1.19
N PRO A 5 7.35 -24.34 2.06
CA PRO A 5 6.15 -23.53 1.93
C PRO A 5 6.12 -22.98 0.49
N PRO A 6 4.94 -22.93 -0.16
CA PRO A 6 4.84 -22.30 -1.46
C PRO A 6 5.44 -20.89 -1.38
N PRO A 7 6.14 -20.41 -2.43
CA PRO A 7 6.69 -19.07 -2.43
C PRO A 7 5.58 -18.07 -2.09
N GLN A 8 5.91 -17.11 -1.22
CA GLN A 8 4.92 -16.18 -0.71
C GLN A 8 4.54 -15.21 -1.82
N GLU A 9 3.33 -15.35 -2.35
CA GLU A 9 2.86 -14.55 -3.47
C GLU A 9 2.38 -13.18 -2.97
N TRP A 10 3.07 -12.13 -3.38
CA TRP A 10 2.70 -10.76 -3.06
C TRP A 10 1.66 -10.24 -4.05
N VAL A 11 0.70 -9.47 -3.54
CA VAL A 11 -0.27 -8.75 -4.35
C VAL A 11 -0.21 -7.27 -4.00
N ALA A 12 -0.21 -6.43 -5.03
CA ALA A 12 -0.15 -4.99 -4.90
C ALA A 12 -1.46 -4.32 -5.33
N LEU A 13 -1.84 -3.28 -4.60
CA LEU A 13 -2.79 -2.26 -5.04
C LEU A 13 -2.02 -0.97 -5.31
N VAL A 14 -2.07 -0.50 -6.56
CA VAL A 14 -1.28 0.64 -7.01
C VAL A 14 -2.21 1.75 -7.47
N ALA A 15 -1.94 2.97 -7.01
CA ALA A 15 -2.61 4.19 -7.44
C ALA A 15 -1.74 5.41 -7.18
N ASN A 16 -2.29 6.57 -7.49
CA ASN A 16 -1.67 7.85 -7.13
C ASN A 16 -1.53 7.97 -5.61
N ALA A 17 -0.40 8.51 -5.15
CA ALA A 17 -0.10 8.59 -3.73
C ALA A 17 -0.99 9.58 -2.98
N GLU A 18 -1.39 10.69 -3.61
CA GLU A 18 -2.31 11.67 -3.01
C GLU A 18 -3.68 11.04 -2.75
N PHE A 19 -4.14 10.16 -3.67
CA PHE A 19 -5.36 9.39 -3.46
C PHE A 19 -5.28 8.51 -2.19
N PHE A 20 -4.19 7.79 -1.97
CA PHE A 20 -4.04 6.98 -0.74
C PHE A 20 -3.92 7.83 0.53
N CYS A 21 -3.16 8.91 0.45
CA CYS A 21 -2.65 9.60 1.64
C CYS A 21 -3.49 10.80 2.09
N ASN A 22 -4.22 11.44 1.17
CA ASN A 22 -4.77 12.78 1.38
C ASN A 22 -6.19 12.98 0.78
N ASP A 23 -6.74 12.01 0.05
CA ASP A 23 -8.14 12.05 -0.41
C ASP A 23 -9.10 11.87 0.79
N VAL A 24 -10.08 12.76 0.92
CA VAL A 24 -11.09 12.76 1.99
C VAL A 24 -11.84 11.43 2.07
N GLN A 25 -12.04 10.73 0.94
CA GLN A 25 -12.71 9.43 0.92
C GLN A 25 -11.88 8.32 1.59
N ASN A 26 -10.55 8.52 1.66
CA ASN A 26 -9.60 7.53 2.15
C ASN A 26 -9.02 7.86 3.53
N GLU A 27 -9.56 8.86 4.25
CA GLU A 27 -9.11 9.19 5.61
C GLU A 27 -9.07 7.96 6.53
N SER A 28 -10.04 7.05 6.40
CA SER A 28 -10.13 5.82 7.18
C SER A 28 -9.01 4.78 6.92
N LEU A 29 -8.25 4.90 5.82
CA LEU A 29 -7.20 3.95 5.47
C LEU A 29 -6.10 3.92 6.54
N ALA A 30 -5.72 5.09 7.05
CA ALA A 30 -4.70 5.19 8.09
C ALA A 30 -5.09 4.40 9.34
N GLU A 31 -6.35 4.47 9.77
CA GLU A 31 -6.84 3.70 10.91
C GLU A 31 -6.87 2.21 10.63
N GLN A 32 -7.29 1.80 9.43
CA GLN A 32 -7.31 0.38 9.03
C GLN A 32 -5.91 -0.24 9.07
N LEU A 33 -4.89 0.47 8.59
CA LEU A 33 -3.52 -0.01 8.61
C LEU A 33 -2.95 -0.05 10.04
N ARG A 34 -3.25 0.96 10.88
CA ARG A 34 -2.84 0.97 12.29
C ARG A 34 -3.45 -0.17 13.08
N GLU A 35 -4.75 -0.39 12.90
CA GLU A 35 -5.49 -1.44 13.59
C GLU A 35 -5.04 -2.83 13.13
N LYS A 36 -4.79 -3.02 11.82
CA LYS A 36 -4.20 -4.26 11.32
C LYS A 36 -2.79 -4.50 11.89
N ALA A 37 -1.94 -3.47 11.96
CA ALA A 37 -0.61 -3.59 12.57
C ALA A 37 -0.70 -3.94 14.06
N ARG A 38 -1.65 -3.33 14.79
CA ARG A 38 -1.93 -3.64 16.20
C ARG A 38 -2.39 -5.09 16.36
N TYR A 39 -3.34 -5.54 15.55
CA TYR A 39 -3.82 -6.92 15.54
C TYR A 39 -2.67 -7.91 15.31
N PHE A 40 -1.75 -7.63 14.38
CA PHE A 40 -0.61 -8.50 14.12
C PHE A 40 0.32 -8.61 15.33
N ARG A 41 0.65 -7.47 15.94
CA ARG A 41 1.46 -7.42 17.17
C ARG A 41 0.80 -8.17 18.33
N GLU A 42 -0.50 -7.98 18.55
CA GLU A 42 -1.26 -8.64 19.62
C GLU A 42 -1.36 -10.16 19.41
N GLN A 43 -1.31 -10.62 18.16
CA GLN A 43 -1.35 -12.04 17.80
C GLN A 43 0.04 -12.67 17.64
N GLY A 44 1.12 -11.92 17.85
CA GLY A 44 2.49 -12.39 17.62
C GLY A 44 2.79 -12.76 16.17
N LYS A 45 2.08 -12.15 15.21
CA LYS A 45 2.26 -12.36 13.77
C LYS A 45 3.22 -11.32 13.21
N GLU A 46 4.07 -11.75 12.28
CA GLU A 46 4.91 -10.83 11.50
C GLU A 46 4.06 -10.02 10.52
N GLN A 47 4.36 -8.73 10.40
CA GLN A 47 3.67 -7.83 9.47
C GLN A 47 3.93 -8.25 8.03
N ASP A 48 2.86 -8.48 7.29
CA ASP A 48 2.90 -8.99 5.92
C ASP A 48 2.33 -7.97 4.92
N PHE A 49 2.30 -6.69 5.30
CA PHE A 49 1.78 -5.61 4.47
C PHE A 49 2.57 -4.33 4.64
N PHE A 50 2.75 -3.60 3.53
CA PHE A 50 3.58 -2.39 3.49
C PHE A 50 3.04 -1.38 2.47
N LEU A 51 3.41 -0.11 2.68
CA LEU A 51 3.25 0.95 1.70
C LEU A 51 4.60 1.20 1.02
N VAL A 52 4.68 0.97 -0.29
CA VAL A 52 5.91 1.12 -1.08
C VAL A 52 5.78 2.36 -1.98
N PRO A 53 6.48 3.46 -1.68
CA PRO A 53 6.41 4.68 -2.50
C PRO A 53 7.18 4.48 -3.80
N ASN A 54 6.59 4.92 -4.91
CA ASN A 54 7.18 4.84 -6.26
C ASN A 54 7.91 3.51 -6.53
N PRO A 55 7.22 2.36 -6.42
CA PRO A 55 7.84 1.04 -6.48
C PRO A 55 8.66 0.85 -7.76
N LYS A 56 9.93 0.47 -7.64
CA LYS A 56 10.84 0.36 -8.81
C LYS A 56 10.40 -0.72 -9.81
N TRP A 57 9.73 -1.76 -9.32
CA TRP A 57 9.22 -2.85 -10.14
C TRP A 57 8.06 -2.43 -11.06
N LEU A 58 7.33 -1.36 -10.77
CA LEU A 58 6.10 -1.03 -11.50
C LEU A 58 6.36 -0.76 -12.98
N ASP A 59 7.28 0.14 -13.30
CA ASP A 59 7.57 0.48 -14.69
C ASP A 59 8.50 -0.55 -15.35
N ALA A 60 9.35 -1.21 -14.56
CA ALA A 60 10.31 -2.20 -15.06
C ALA A 60 9.64 -3.53 -15.45
N LYS A 61 8.66 -3.99 -14.65
CA LYS A 61 8.01 -5.31 -14.82
C LYS A 61 6.58 -5.19 -15.35
N TYR A 62 5.88 -4.08 -15.07
CA TYR A 62 4.47 -3.87 -15.43
C TYR A 62 4.24 -2.55 -16.18
N PRO A 63 4.93 -2.29 -17.31
CA PRO A 63 4.93 -1.00 -18.00
C PRO A 63 3.54 -0.57 -18.50
N ALA A 64 2.65 -1.52 -18.83
CA ALA A 64 1.29 -1.21 -19.28
C ALA A 64 0.42 -0.67 -18.13
N GLN A 65 0.58 -1.23 -16.94
CA GLN A 65 -0.09 -0.78 -15.72
C GLN A 65 0.55 0.52 -15.21
N GLY A 66 1.88 0.62 -15.25
CA GLY A 66 2.63 1.81 -14.84
C GLY A 66 2.16 3.08 -15.54
N LYS A 67 1.87 3.02 -16.85
CA LYS A 67 1.32 4.11 -17.67
C LYS A 67 -0.08 4.58 -17.26
N GLN A 68 -0.86 3.74 -16.59
CA GLN A 68 -2.22 4.07 -16.14
C GLN A 68 -2.21 4.81 -14.79
N VAL A 69 -1.12 4.71 -14.03
CA VAL A 69 -1.01 5.26 -12.67
C VAL A 69 -0.40 6.65 -12.70
N ARG A 70 -1.12 7.66 -12.23
CA ARG A 70 -0.59 9.02 -12.07
C ARG A 70 0.47 9.08 -10.99
N ARG A 71 1.57 9.81 -11.25
CA ARG A 71 2.69 10.01 -10.31
C ARG A 71 2.47 11.25 -9.42
N PRO A 72 3.05 11.30 -8.21
CA PRO A 72 3.74 10.20 -7.53
C PRO A 72 2.76 9.06 -7.21
N CYS A 73 3.25 7.83 -7.16
CA CYS A 73 2.43 6.64 -6.92
C CYS A 73 2.83 5.92 -5.64
N LEU A 74 1.89 5.16 -5.10
CA LEU A 74 2.07 4.37 -3.89
C LEU A 74 1.47 2.98 -4.15
N ALA A 75 2.15 1.95 -3.67
CA ALA A 75 1.64 0.59 -3.69
C ALA A 75 1.35 0.11 -2.27
N LEU A 76 0.13 -0.37 -2.01
CA LEU A 76 -0.17 -1.19 -0.85
C LEU A 76 0.08 -2.65 -1.25
N VAL A 77 1.09 -3.27 -0.65
CA VAL A 77 1.47 -4.65 -0.92
C VAL A 77 1.14 -5.53 0.27
N SER A 78 0.70 -6.76 0.04
CA SER A 78 0.56 -7.78 1.08
C SER A 78 0.54 -9.19 0.52
N THR A 79 0.86 -10.17 1.38
CA THR A 79 0.73 -11.60 1.09
C THR A 79 -0.67 -12.15 1.41
N ASP A 80 -1.48 -11.41 2.16
CA ASP A 80 -2.88 -11.71 2.44
C ASP A 80 -3.77 -11.31 1.25
N THR A 81 -3.94 -12.23 0.31
CA THR A 81 -4.73 -12.03 -0.92
C THR A 81 -6.21 -11.73 -0.65
N THR A 82 -6.76 -12.25 0.45
CA THR A 82 -8.14 -12.00 0.87
C THR A 82 -8.30 -10.55 1.30
N TRP A 83 -7.38 -10.08 2.15
CA TRP A 83 -7.37 -8.69 2.59
C TRP A 83 -7.09 -7.72 1.44
N ILE A 84 -6.16 -8.03 0.53
CA ILE A 84 -5.93 -7.18 -0.67
C ILE A 84 -7.17 -7.12 -1.57
N THR A 85 -7.91 -8.21 -1.71
CA THR A 85 -9.16 -8.21 -2.48
C THR A 85 -10.22 -7.34 -1.80
N PHE A 86 -10.37 -7.43 -0.48
CA PHE A 86 -11.22 -6.52 0.29
C PHE A 86 -10.81 -5.05 0.08
N MET A 87 -9.51 -4.75 0.18
CA MET A 87 -8.99 -3.39 -0.01
C MET A 87 -9.20 -2.89 -1.45
N LYS A 88 -9.11 -3.75 -2.46
CA LYS A 88 -9.43 -3.39 -3.85
C LYS A 88 -10.88 -2.95 -4.02
N LEU A 89 -11.82 -3.70 -3.41
CA LEU A 89 -13.25 -3.37 -3.46
C LEU A 89 -13.55 -2.07 -2.70
N ARG A 90 -12.88 -1.86 -1.55
CA ARG A 90 -13.06 -0.66 -0.74
C ARG A 90 -12.53 0.60 -1.41
N LEU A 91 -11.31 0.53 -1.96
CA LEU A 91 -10.65 1.69 -2.54
C LEU A 91 -11.15 1.99 -3.95
N ASP A 92 -11.59 0.96 -4.68
CA ASP A 92 -12.14 0.97 -6.04
C ASP A 92 -11.19 1.53 -7.12
N ARG A 93 -10.76 2.79 -6.98
CA ARG A 93 -9.90 3.56 -7.89
C ARG A 93 -8.41 3.18 -7.83
N VAL A 94 -8.11 1.88 -7.69
CA VAL A 94 -6.75 1.32 -7.62
C VAL A 94 -6.59 0.16 -8.60
N LEU A 95 -5.36 -0.03 -9.12
CA LEU A 95 -5.00 -1.19 -9.94
C LEU A 95 -4.54 -2.33 -9.05
N LYS A 96 -5.08 -3.53 -9.25
CA LYS A 96 -4.59 -4.76 -8.60
C LYS A 96 -3.56 -5.42 -9.51
N ILE A 97 -2.38 -5.76 -8.96
CA ILE A 97 -1.30 -6.43 -9.68
C ILE A 97 -0.82 -7.62 -8.84
N GLU A 98 -0.76 -8.80 -9.45
CA GLU A 98 -0.17 -9.99 -8.85
C GLU A 98 1.33 -10.01 -9.15
N LEU A 99 2.16 -10.02 -8.11
CA LEU A 99 3.62 -9.90 -8.18
C LEU A 99 4.28 -11.28 -8.32
N VAL A 100 3.82 -12.05 -9.31
CA VAL A 100 4.27 -13.43 -9.53
C VAL A 100 5.75 -13.44 -9.89
N GLY A 101 6.54 -14.15 -9.09
CA GLY A 101 7.97 -14.38 -9.34
C GLY A 101 8.91 -13.26 -8.90
N LEU A 102 8.42 -12.22 -8.22
CA LEU A 102 9.28 -11.22 -7.57
C LEU A 102 9.68 -11.70 -6.16
N THR A 103 10.91 -11.40 -5.75
CA THR A 103 11.33 -11.64 -4.37
C THR A 103 10.78 -10.58 -3.42
N THR A 104 10.73 -10.87 -2.11
CA THR A 104 10.27 -9.89 -1.12
C THR A 104 11.07 -8.59 -1.19
N GLU A 105 12.38 -8.66 -1.42
CA GLU A 105 13.25 -7.49 -1.56
C GLU A 105 12.88 -6.65 -2.80
N GLU A 106 12.62 -7.31 -3.95
CA GLU A 106 12.18 -6.62 -5.16
C GLU A 106 10.81 -5.96 -4.96
N VAL A 107 9.87 -6.64 -4.29
CA VAL A 107 8.51 -6.12 -4.03
C VAL A 107 8.55 -4.87 -3.13
N LEU A 108 9.41 -4.90 -2.12
CA LEU A 108 9.55 -3.84 -1.12
C LEU A 108 10.53 -2.73 -1.55
N GLU A 109 11.11 -2.83 -2.75
CA GLU A 109 12.05 -1.82 -3.23
C GLU A 109 11.34 -0.49 -3.57
N ALA A 110 11.43 0.44 -2.62
CA ALA A 110 10.93 1.79 -2.73
C ALA A 110 11.77 2.65 -3.70
N GLY A 111 11.10 3.55 -4.41
CA GLY A 111 11.72 4.59 -5.23
C GLY A 111 11.90 5.90 -4.47
N GLU A 112 11.62 7.01 -5.15
CA GLU A 112 11.71 8.34 -4.56
C GLU A 112 10.66 8.55 -3.45
N ALA A 113 11.03 9.35 -2.44
CA ALA A 113 10.13 9.73 -1.36
C ALA A 113 8.93 10.52 -1.90
N LEU A 114 7.78 10.36 -1.22
CA LEU A 114 6.58 11.12 -1.57
C LEU A 114 6.73 12.60 -1.19
N PRO A 115 6.21 13.53 -2.01
CA PRO A 115 6.16 14.93 -1.64
C PRO A 115 5.13 15.16 -0.53
N GLU A 116 5.20 16.34 0.10
CA GLU A 116 4.15 16.78 1.00
C GLU A 116 2.89 17.15 0.19
N PHE A 117 1.75 16.54 0.53
CA PHE A 117 0.48 16.80 -0.15
C PHE A 117 -0.25 17.99 0.48
N LYS A 118 -0.84 18.84 -0.37
CA LYS A 118 -1.66 19.96 0.10
C LYS A 118 -2.98 19.43 0.63
N ARG A 119 -3.24 19.75 1.89
CA ARG A 119 -4.48 19.42 2.58
C ARG A 119 -5.70 19.98 1.84
N PRO A 120 -6.79 19.20 1.67
CA PRO A 120 -8.04 19.76 1.14
C PRO A 120 -8.53 20.93 2.01
N GLU A 121 -9.21 21.89 1.41
CA GLU A 121 -9.74 23.06 2.15
C GLU A 121 -11.00 22.73 2.93
N ILE A 122 -11.75 21.71 2.49
CA ILE A 122 -13.03 21.32 3.07
C ILE A 122 -12.81 20.16 4.05
N LYS A 123 -13.01 20.46 5.34
CA LYS A 123 -13.00 19.46 6.41
C LYS A 123 -14.42 19.02 6.73
N THR A 124 -14.75 17.75 6.44
CA THR A 124 -16.05 17.15 6.77
C THR A 124 -16.00 16.23 7.99
N SER A 125 -14.80 15.82 8.42
CA SER A 125 -14.62 14.89 9.54
C SER A 125 -14.80 15.56 10.90
N PRO A 126 -15.47 14.91 11.88
CA PRO A 126 -15.60 15.40 13.25
C PRO A 126 -14.28 15.33 14.05
N TYR A 127 -13.25 14.65 13.54
CA TYR A 127 -11.95 14.48 14.20
C TYR A 127 -10.83 15.26 13.48
N PRO A 128 -9.66 15.47 14.13
CA PRO A 128 -8.49 16.02 13.46
C PRO A 128 -7.99 15.08 12.35
N TRP A 129 -7.50 15.66 11.26
CA TRP A 129 -6.82 14.89 10.23
C TRP A 129 -5.51 14.32 10.75
N TYR A 130 -5.09 13.20 10.13
CA TYR A 130 -3.79 12.64 10.38
C TYR A 130 -2.67 13.64 10.06
N SER A 131 -1.58 13.55 10.80
CA SER A 131 -0.36 14.30 10.51
C SER A 131 0.13 13.95 9.10
N ALA A 132 0.69 14.92 8.38
CA ALA A 132 1.41 14.64 7.13
C ALA A 132 2.50 13.59 7.40
N GLY A 133 2.77 12.71 6.43
CA GLY A 133 3.74 11.63 6.57
C GLY A 133 3.27 10.43 7.39
N TRP A 134 1.98 10.33 7.77
CA TRP A 134 1.48 9.19 8.56
C TRP A 134 1.75 7.83 7.88
N TRP A 135 1.82 7.81 6.56
CA TRP A 135 2.04 6.63 5.72
C TRP A 135 3.46 6.06 5.84
N GLU A 136 4.44 6.88 6.22
CA GLU A 136 5.85 6.47 6.35
C GLU A 136 6.05 5.37 7.41
N LYS A 137 5.15 5.31 8.40
CA LYS A 137 5.15 4.25 9.42
C LYS A 137 4.94 2.84 8.85
N PHE A 138 4.44 2.74 7.62
CA PHE A 138 4.16 1.48 6.95
C PHE A 138 5.13 1.20 5.81
N TYR A 139 6.18 2.02 5.66
CA TYR A 139 7.24 1.71 4.70
C TYR A 139 7.98 0.44 5.12
N PRO A 140 8.52 -0.31 4.15
CA PRO A 140 9.43 -1.41 4.47
C PRO A 140 10.66 -0.85 5.22
N ASN A 141 10.99 -1.49 6.35
CA ASN A 141 12.15 -1.15 7.19
C ASN A 141 13.44 -1.78 6.67
#